data_AF-A0A150T0K4-F1
#
_entry.id   AF-A0A150T0K4-F1
#
_cell.length_a   1.000
_cell.length_b   1.000
_cell.length_c   1.000
_cell.angle_alpha   90.00
_cell.angle_beta   90.00
_cell.angle_gamma   90.00
#
_symmetry.space_group_name_H-M   'P 1'
#
loop_
_entity.id
_entity.type
_entity.pdbx_description
1 polymer ?
#
loop_
_entity_poly.entity_id
_entity_poly.type
_entity_poly.pdbx_seq_one_letter_code
_entity_poly.pdbx_strand_id
1 'polypeptide(L)'
;MKAESVFATLTGLGGAAVAASGCWFVKPYDCAERLECDVINEDGTSNGACEGKCVPEPLNGFAEEPELVWIGPEQLRPLACAGVLPGAPIDLSDSWTGRADMPDAPQCPACTCSAPMCELPAGVTARSLAVCQEGPGGVEMPFDAPPGWDGACVSPGTLPAERFGSYTIPPATERPCAPVPVDPPRAEEPQPRALGDLVAVACTGFVEEHLCDREPLCMLHQQRPPPGFRHCIFTSASSNQGPSLPCSDPAPRGGAPRYSDRFVFYRDVIDDRTCSACTCTSVTPSTCEARVSTYEDAACGQPVATTTVDGEGACVVPPSAMTLGSLSAEWLVNAPGSCAPRGGELTGTEPERVIMTLCCLPEDT
;
A
#
# COMPACT_ATOMS: atom_id res chain seq x y z
N MET A 1 -12.74 -57.93 -67.50
CA MET A 1 -11.52 -57.22 -67.92
C MET A 1 -11.93 -56.09 -68.84
N LYS A 2 -11.33 -54.91 -68.62
CA LYS A 2 -11.87 -53.59 -68.96
C LYS A 2 -12.10 -53.41 -70.47
N ALA A 3 -13.25 -52.81 -70.77
CA ALA A 3 -13.65 -52.33 -72.09
C ALA A 3 -13.11 -50.91 -72.34
N GLU A 4 -12.75 -50.65 -73.59
CA GLU A 4 -12.45 -49.33 -74.15
C GLU A 4 -13.70 -48.44 -74.19
N SER A 5 -13.50 -47.12 -74.10
CA SER A 5 -14.48 -46.12 -74.53
C SER A 5 -13.80 -44.88 -75.10
N VAL A 6 -14.43 -44.41 -76.16
CA VAL A 6 -14.17 -43.24 -77.01
C VAL A 6 -15.00 -42.04 -76.50
N PHE A 7 -14.69 -40.83 -77.01
CA PHE A 7 -15.38 -39.52 -76.89
C PHE A 7 -15.05 -38.71 -75.62
N ALA A 8 -14.95 -37.37 -75.60
CA ALA A 8 -15.32 -36.31 -76.53
C ALA A 8 -14.61 -34.98 -76.18
N THR A 9 -14.57 -34.10 -77.18
CA THR A 9 -14.47 -32.62 -77.18
C THR A 9 -14.63 -31.88 -75.84
N LEU A 10 -13.65 -31.03 -75.52
CA LEU A 10 -13.73 -29.95 -74.51
C LEU A 10 -14.12 -28.63 -75.18
N THR A 11 -15.39 -28.25 -74.99
CA THR A 11 -15.90 -26.88 -75.09
C THR A 11 -15.41 -26.05 -73.91
N GLY A 12 -14.95 -24.83 -74.16
CA GLY A 12 -14.68 -23.83 -73.13
C GLY A 12 -15.94 -23.18 -72.60
N LEU A 13 -15.86 -22.64 -71.38
CA LEU A 13 -16.36 -21.33 -70.94
C LEU A 13 -16.26 -21.21 -69.40
N GLY A 14 -15.63 -20.13 -68.94
CA GLY A 14 -16.07 -19.41 -67.75
C GLY A 14 -15.50 -19.81 -66.39
N GLY A 15 -14.19 -19.69 -66.19
CA GLY A 15 -13.65 -19.45 -64.85
C GLY A 15 -13.72 -17.96 -64.53
N ALA A 16 -14.53 -17.56 -63.55
CA ALA A 16 -14.42 -16.25 -62.92
C ALA A 16 -13.33 -16.33 -61.85
N ALA A 17 -12.10 -15.99 -62.23
CA ALA A 17 -11.04 -15.72 -61.27
C ALA A 17 -11.25 -14.31 -60.73
N VAL A 18 -11.53 -14.21 -59.43
CA VAL A 18 -11.39 -12.95 -58.69
C VAL A 18 -9.90 -12.62 -58.67
N ALA A 19 -9.50 -11.59 -59.41
CA ALA A 19 -8.13 -11.13 -59.44
C ALA A 19 -7.82 -10.42 -58.11
N ALA A 20 -7.12 -11.11 -57.22
CA ALA A 20 -6.35 -10.45 -56.17
C ALA A 20 -5.12 -9.83 -56.85
N SER A 21 -5.11 -8.51 -56.99
CA SER A 21 -3.95 -7.75 -57.45
C SER A 21 -2.89 -7.70 -56.35
N GLY A 22 -2.10 -8.76 -56.23
CA GLY A 22 -0.86 -8.76 -55.46
C GLY A 22 0.27 -8.20 -56.31
N CYS A 23 0.90 -7.11 -55.85
CA CYS A 23 2.12 -6.54 -56.43
C CYS A 23 3.33 -7.44 -56.18
N TRP A 24 3.44 -8.54 -56.93
CA TRP A 24 4.68 -9.30 -56.99
C TRP A 24 4.76 -10.11 -58.30
N PHE A 25 5.36 -9.52 -59.34
CA PHE A 25 6.28 -10.12 -60.33
C PHE A 25 6.29 -9.38 -61.70
N VAL A 26 7.49 -8.92 -62.08
CA VAL A 26 8.06 -8.60 -63.42
C VAL A 26 7.39 -7.61 -64.39
N LYS A 27 7.99 -6.41 -64.53
CA LYS A 27 8.50 -5.78 -65.79
C LYS A 27 9.24 -4.44 -65.51
N PRO A 28 10.07 -3.91 -66.45
CA PRO A 28 11.00 -2.81 -66.17
C PRO A 28 10.28 -1.45 -66.04
N TYR A 29 10.69 -0.70 -65.02
CA TYR A 29 10.10 0.52 -64.50
C TYR A 29 9.93 1.67 -65.51
N ASP A 30 8.72 2.22 -65.58
CA ASP A 30 8.47 3.65 -65.82
C ASP A 30 8.32 4.32 -64.44
N CYS A 31 9.05 5.41 -64.20
CA CYS A 31 9.01 6.15 -62.93
C CYS A 31 7.70 6.94 -62.71
N ALA A 32 6.78 6.98 -63.70
CA ALA A 32 5.50 7.65 -63.57
C ALA A 32 4.45 6.86 -62.76
N GLU A 33 4.59 5.54 -62.61
CA GLU A 33 3.63 4.68 -61.88
C GLU A 33 3.97 4.49 -60.38
N ARG A 34 4.97 5.21 -59.87
CA ARG A 34 5.42 5.07 -58.47
C ARG A 34 4.64 5.93 -57.46
N LEU A 35 3.58 6.62 -57.91
CA LEU A 35 2.91 7.69 -57.15
C LEU A 35 1.50 7.37 -56.65
N GLU A 36 0.94 6.19 -56.90
CA GLU A 36 -0.44 5.87 -56.48
C GLU A 36 -0.55 4.43 -55.95
N CYS A 37 0.31 4.04 -55.01
CA CYS A 37 0.09 2.84 -54.20
C CYS A 37 -0.71 3.22 -52.96
N ASP A 38 -1.95 3.64 -53.15
CA ASP A 38 -2.86 3.86 -52.03
C ASP A 38 -3.04 2.55 -51.26
N VAL A 39 -2.78 2.61 -49.96
CA VAL A 39 -3.09 1.54 -49.03
C VAL A 39 -4.60 1.54 -48.86
N ILE A 40 -5.26 0.58 -49.51
CA ILE A 40 -6.70 0.39 -49.38
C ILE A 40 -6.98 -0.48 -48.15
N ASN A 41 -7.75 0.08 -47.22
CA ASN A 41 -8.24 -0.58 -46.02
C ASN A 41 -9.23 -1.70 -46.34
N GLU A 42 -9.44 -2.62 -45.39
CA GLU A 42 -10.43 -3.71 -45.54
C GLU A 42 -11.87 -3.21 -45.71
N ASP A 43 -12.17 -1.98 -45.28
CA ASP A 43 -13.46 -1.30 -45.45
C ASP A 43 -13.59 -0.56 -46.80
N GLY A 44 -12.56 -0.61 -47.65
CA GLY A 44 -12.51 0.02 -48.97
C GLY A 44 -12.14 1.50 -48.97
N THR A 45 -11.74 2.07 -47.83
CA THR A 45 -11.20 3.43 -47.75
C THR A 45 -9.70 3.47 -48.09
N SER A 46 -9.20 4.60 -48.60
CA SER A 46 -7.77 4.83 -48.84
C SER A 46 -7.12 5.50 -47.63
N ASN A 47 -5.96 4.98 -47.20
CA ASN A 47 -5.06 5.63 -46.27
C ASN A 47 -3.98 6.47 -46.97
N GLY A 48 -4.08 6.69 -48.28
CA GLY A 48 -2.98 7.22 -49.09
C GLY A 48 -1.77 6.29 -49.04
N ALA A 49 -0.56 6.84 -48.92
CA ALA A 49 0.67 6.06 -48.77
C ALA A 49 0.93 5.54 -47.34
N CYS A 50 0.02 5.77 -46.39
CA CYS A 50 0.21 5.38 -45.00
C CYS A 50 0.03 3.87 -44.79
N GLU A 51 1.14 3.16 -44.53
CA GLU A 51 1.15 1.76 -44.06
C GLU A 51 0.82 1.66 -42.55
N GLY A 52 -0.22 2.36 -42.11
CA GLY A 52 -0.58 2.52 -40.71
C GLY A 52 -1.93 3.22 -40.56
N LYS A 53 -2.30 3.64 -39.34
CA LYS A 53 -3.57 4.35 -39.11
C LYS A 53 -3.39 5.85 -39.34
N CYS A 54 -4.21 6.43 -40.22
CA CYS A 54 -4.34 7.87 -40.36
C CYS A 54 -5.16 8.45 -39.18
N VAL A 55 -4.64 9.47 -38.49
CA VAL A 55 -5.25 10.07 -37.30
C VAL A 55 -5.23 11.61 -37.35
N PRO A 56 -6.21 12.29 -36.72
CA PRO A 56 -6.24 13.75 -36.68
C PRO A 56 -5.02 14.35 -35.97
N GLU A 57 -4.71 15.61 -36.31
CA GLU A 57 -3.76 16.45 -35.57
C GLU A 57 -4.17 16.59 -34.09
N PRO A 58 -3.20 16.61 -33.16
CA PRO A 58 -3.47 16.87 -31.75
C PRO A 58 -4.09 18.24 -31.50
N LEU A 59 -4.87 18.32 -30.42
CA LEU A 59 -5.47 19.58 -29.98
C LEU A 59 -4.38 20.50 -29.40
N ASN A 60 -4.55 21.81 -29.57
CA ASN A 60 -3.66 22.81 -28.97
C ASN A 60 -3.50 22.59 -27.46
N GLY A 61 -2.25 22.50 -27.00
CA GLY A 61 -1.90 22.26 -25.60
C GLY A 61 -1.80 20.79 -25.19
N PHE A 62 -2.02 19.85 -26.11
CA PHE A 62 -1.65 18.45 -25.95
C PHE A 62 -0.27 18.17 -26.57
N ALA A 63 0.29 16.99 -26.30
CA ALA A 63 1.51 16.52 -26.93
C ALA A 63 1.41 16.56 -28.48
N GLU A 64 2.52 16.90 -29.12
CA GLU A 64 2.60 17.12 -30.58
C GLU A 64 2.43 15.83 -31.39
N GLU A 65 2.76 14.68 -30.80
CA GLU A 65 2.61 13.37 -31.44
C GLU A 65 1.58 12.52 -30.67
N PRO A 66 0.61 11.88 -31.36
CA PRO A 66 -0.27 10.91 -30.74
C PRO A 66 0.50 9.65 -30.34
N GLU A 67 0.05 8.99 -29.28
CA GLU A 67 0.62 7.75 -28.77
C GLU A 67 -0.42 6.62 -28.81
N LEU A 68 0.08 5.39 -28.85
CA LEU A 68 -0.76 4.22 -28.66
C LEU A 68 -0.85 3.90 -27.17
N VAL A 69 -2.03 4.03 -26.58
CA VAL A 69 -2.25 3.84 -25.15
C VAL A 69 -3.13 2.64 -24.90
N TRP A 70 -2.61 1.68 -24.14
CA TRP A 70 -3.41 0.60 -23.58
C TRP A 70 -4.14 1.08 -22.33
N ILE A 71 -5.45 0.86 -22.26
CA ILE A 71 -6.27 1.16 -21.08
C ILE A 71 -7.00 -0.10 -20.65
N GLY A 72 -6.77 -0.56 -19.43
CA GLY A 72 -7.41 -1.76 -18.93
C GLY A 72 -7.07 -2.09 -17.48
N PRO A 73 -7.58 -3.22 -16.95
CA PRO A 73 -7.36 -3.61 -15.57
C PRO A 73 -5.90 -4.02 -15.32
N GLU A 74 -5.29 -3.61 -14.22
CA GLU A 74 -3.86 -3.87 -13.90
C GLU A 74 -3.40 -5.31 -14.18
N GLN A 75 -4.25 -6.31 -13.92
CA GLN A 75 -3.89 -7.73 -14.09
C GLN A 75 -3.63 -8.14 -15.55
N LEU A 76 -4.14 -7.36 -16.51
CA LEU A 76 -3.96 -7.57 -17.95
C LEU A 76 -2.95 -6.58 -18.57
N ARG A 77 -2.28 -5.78 -17.74
CA ARG A 77 -1.38 -4.73 -18.19
C ARG A 77 -0.23 -5.30 -19.03
N PRO A 78 0.04 -4.73 -20.23
CA PRO A 78 1.24 -5.04 -20.99
C PRO A 78 2.50 -4.78 -20.16
N LEU A 79 3.45 -5.71 -20.20
CA LEU A 79 4.73 -5.57 -19.48
C LEU A 79 5.64 -4.52 -20.13
N ALA A 80 5.56 -4.40 -21.46
CA ALA A 80 6.31 -3.45 -22.28
C ALA A 80 5.57 -3.18 -23.59
N CYS A 81 5.94 -2.10 -24.26
CA CYS A 81 5.46 -1.72 -25.58
C CYS A 81 6.09 -2.52 -26.72
N ALA A 82 7.25 -3.15 -26.48
CA ALA A 82 7.88 -4.04 -27.45
C ALA A 82 6.99 -5.26 -27.74
N GLY A 83 6.79 -5.59 -29.02
CA GLY A 83 5.94 -6.69 -29.46
C GLY A 83 4.44 -6.42 -29.44
N VAL A 84 3.99 -5.19 -29.09
CA VAL A 84 2.57 -4.79 -29.15
C VAL A 84 2.01 -4.88 -30.58
N LEU A 85 2.85 -4.64 -31.60
CA LEU A 85 2.48 -4.75 -33.01
C LEU A 85 3.10 -6.02 -33.62
N PRO A 86 2.44 -7.19 -33.48
CA PRO A 86 3.02 -8.44 -33.96
C PRO A 86 3.19 -8.40 -35.49
N GLY A 87 4.42 -8.61 -35.95
CA GLY A 87 4.76 -8.65 -37.38
C GLY A 87 5.06 -7.30 -38.01
N ALA A 88 5.03 -6.20 -37.26
CA ALA A 88 5.55 -4.92 -37.72
C ALA A 88 7.10 -4.98 -37.82
N PRO A 89 7.71 -4.26 -38.79
CA PRO A 89 9.17 -4.18 -38.91
C PRO A 89 9.82 -3.27 -37.84
N ILE A 90 9.00 -2.63 -37.02
CA ILE A 90 9.38 -1.67 -35.98
C ILE A 90 8.70 -2.05 -34.66
N ASP A 91 9.38 -1.77 -33.55
CA ASP A 91 8.82 -1.90 -32.20
C ASP A 91 8.46 -0.52 -31.64
N LEU A 92 7.50 -0.51 -30.71
CA LEU A 92 7.12 0.67 -29.94
C LEU A 92 7.99 0.78 -28.68
N SER A 93 8.23 2.02 -28.23
CA SER A 93 8.98 2.28 -26.99
C SER A 93 8.04 2.65 -25.83
N ASP A 94 8.41 2.25 -24.62
CA ASP A 94 7.70 2.65 -23.41
C ASP A 94 7.77 4.17 -23.22
N SER A 95 6.62 4.83 -23.08
CA SER A 95 6.54 6.27 -22.83
C SER A 95 6.24 6.54 -21.36
N TRP A 96 5.08 6.08 -20.88
CA TRP A 96 4.66 6.29 -19.50
C TRP A 96 3.59 5.29 -19.06
N THR A 97 3.41 5.19 -17.74
CA THR A 97 2.34 4.40 -17.12
C THR A 97 1.63 5.22 -16.05
N GLY A 98 0.31 5.09 -15.94
CA GLY A 98 -0.49 5.83 -14.96
C GLY A 98 -1.71 5.05 -14.49
N ARG A 99 -2.21 5.37 -13.29
CA ARG A 99 -3.36 4.70 -12.65
C ARG A 99 -4.56 5.64 -12.58
N ALA A 100 -5.76 5.13 -12.80
CA ALA A 100 -6.98 5.93 -12.73
C ALA A 100 -7.30 6.32 -11.28
N ASP A 101 -6.95 5.45 -10.33
CA ASP A 101 -7.17 5.67 -8.90
C ASP A 101 -5.97 6.33 -8.22
N MET A 102 -6.29 7.19 -7.25
CA MET A 102 -5.33 7.72 -6.29
C MET A 102 -5.28 6.81 -5.06
N PRO A 103 -4.11 6.62 -4.42
CA PRO A 103 -4.08 5.93 -3.14
C PRO A 103 -5.03 6.60 -2.13
N ASP A 104 -5.91 5.79 -1.54
CA ASP A 104 -6.76 6.20 -0.44
C ASP A 104 -5.87 6.72 0.72
N ALA A 105 -6.34 7.76 1.41
CA ALA A 105 -5.65 8.24 2.60
C ALA A 105 -5.54 7.10 3.63
N PRO A 106 -4.39 6.93 4.30
CA PRO A 106 -4.28 5.92 5.34
C PRO A 106 -5.30 6.19 6.46
N GLN A 107 -6.00 5.15 6.89
CA GLN A 107 -6.92 5.22 8.01
C GLN A 107 -6.14 5.12 9.31
N CYS A 108 -5.93 6.26 9.97
CA CYS A 108 -5.20 6.28 11.22
C CYS A 108 -6.07 5.81 12.40
N PRO A 109 -5.61 4.80 13.17
CA PRO A 109 -6.37 4.30 14.31
C PRO A 109 -6.43 5.37 15.39
N ALA A 110 -7.57 5.45 16.09
CA ALA A 110 -7.69 6.32 17.25
C ALA A 110 -6.70 5.88 18.33
N CYS A 111 -5.85 6.81 18.80
CA CYS A 111 -4.90 6.52 19.87
C CYS A 111 -5.65 6.32 21.19
N THR A 112 -5.38 5.21 21.87
CA THR A 112 -5.94 4.88 23.18
C THR A 112 -4.82 4.48 24.14
N CYS A 113 -5.01 4.79 25.42
CA CYS A 113 -4.03 4.53 26.47
C CYS A 113 -4.58 3.52 27.47
N SER A 114 -3.70 2.66 27.99
CA SER A 114 -4.03 1.85 29.16
C SER A 114 -4.25 2.75 30.37
N ALA A 115 -5.07 2.30 31.30
CA ALA A 115 -5.16 2.96 32.60
C ALA A 115 -3.87 2.71 33.40
N PRO A 116 -3.29 3.73 34.06
CA PRO A 116 -2.24 3.49 35.04
C PRO A 116 -2.81 2.68 36.22
N MET A 117 -1.95 1.94 36.91
CA MET A 117 -2.36 1.08 38.02
C MET A 117 -1.32 1.10 39.13
N CYS A 118 -1.74 1.11 40.39
CA CYS A 118 -0.84 0.87 41.51
C CYS A 118 -0.47 -0.61 41.59
N GLU A 119 0.80 -0.90 41.87
CA GLU A 119 1.36 -2.25 42.02
C GLU A 119 1.96 -2.40 43.42
N LEU A 120 1.57 -3.47 44.13
CA LEU A 120 2.15 -3.82 45.41
C LEU A 120 3.62 -4.23 45.23
N PRO A 121 4.47 -4.07 46.26
CA PRO A 121 5.80 -4.63 46.25
C PRO A 121 5.75 -6.13 45.95
N ALA A 122 6.57 -6.61 45.01
CA ALA A 122 6.57 -8.02 44.60
C ALA A 122 7.09 -8.99 45.68
N GLY A 123 7.56 -8.49 46.82
CA GLY A 123 8.16 -9.28 47.89
C GLY A 123 9.06 -8.43 48.76
N VAL A 124 9.94 -9.09 49.50
CA VAL A 124 10.99 -8.44 50.30
C VAL A 124 12.34 -9.08 50.01
N THR A 125 13.42 -8.33 50.19
CA THR A 125 14.78 -8.87 50.09
C THR A 125 15.37 -8.96 51.49
N ALA A 126 15.51 -10.19 51.99
CA ALA A 126 16.14 -10.46 53.28
C ALA A 126 17.66 -10.45 53.18
N ARG A 127 18.33 -10.08 54.26
CA ARG A 127 19.78 -10.07 54.40
C ARG A 127 20.19 -10.75 55.70
N SER A 128 21.32 -11.46 55.68
CA SER A 128 21.88 -12.11 56.87
C SER A 128 22.47 -11.14 57.90
N LEU A 129 22.74 -9.89 57.52
CA LEU A 129 23.30 -8.87 58.40
C LEU A 129 22.20 -8.04 59.06
N ALA A 130 22.36 -7.70 60.34
CA ALA A 130 21.45 -6.82 61.08
C ALA A 130 21.66 -5.32 60.78
N VAL A 131 21.91 -4.98 59.50
CA VAL A 131 22.08 -3.60 59.04
C VAL A 131 21.35 -3.39 57.72
N CYS A 132 20.81 -2.18 57.56
CA CYS A 132 20.08 -1.75 56.38
C CYS A 132 20.97 -1.11 55.30
N GLN A 133 22.21 -0.76 55.64
CA GLN A 133 23.16 -0.21 54.68
C GLN A 133 23.72 -1.31 53.77
N GLU A 134 23.95 -0.97 52.51
CA GLU A 134 24.77 -1.78 51.62
C GLU A 134 26.20 -1.83 52.15
N GLY A 135 26.72 -3.05 52.31
CA GLY A 135 28.07 -3.27 52.80
C GLY A 135 28.57 -4.66 52.38
N PRO A 136 29.89 -4.83 52.23
CA PRO A 136 30.45 -6.12 51.87
C PRO A 136 30.18 -7.14 52.99
N GLY A 137 29.64 -8.32 52.63
CA GLY A 137 29.58 -9.49 53.51
C GLY A 137 28.19 -10.02 53.90
N GLY A 138 27.09 -9.40 53.45
CA GLY A 138 25.73 -9.92 53.66
C GLY A 138 25.26 -10.81 52.50
N VAL A 139 24.62 -11.94 52.82
CA VAL A 139 23.93 -12.76 51.80
C VAL A 139 22.53 -12.19 51.65
N GLU A 140 22.16 -11.79 50.42
CA GLU A 140 20.81 -11.39 50.06
C GLU A 140 19.99 -12.61 49.63
N MET A 141 18.75 -12.67 50.10
CA MET A 141 17.80 -13.74 49.79
C MET A 141 16.46 -13.11 49.42
N PRO A 142 16.00 -13.26 48.17
CA PRO A 142 14.67 -12.81 47.79
C PRO A 142 13.61 -13.66 48.48
N PHE A 143 12.53 -12.99 48.89
CA PHE A 143 11.34 -13.59 49.47
C PHE A 143 10.13 -13.04 48.72
N ASP A 144 9.95 -13.57 47.51
CA ASP A 144 9.06 -13.02 46.49
C ASP A 144 7.66 -13.63 46.57
N ALA A 145 6.65 -12.77 46.49
CA ALA A 145 5.28 -13.18 46.30
C ALA A 145 5.07 -13.80 44.90
N PRO A 146 4.04 -14.64 44.71
CA PRO A 146 3.75 -15.22 43.39
C PRO A 146 3.37 -14.13 42.36
N PRO A 147 3.57 -14.38 41.06
CA PRO A 147 3.12 -13.46 40.02
C PRO A 147 1.61 -13.17 40.12
N GLY A 148 1.23 -11.89 40.01
CA GLY A 148 -0.17 -11.47 40.11
C GLY A 148 -0.72 -11.46 41.55
N TRP A 149 0.14 -11.51 42.55
CA TRP A 149 -0.24 -11.40 43.95
C TRP A 149 -1.01 -10.11 44.27
N ASP A 150 -2.08 -10.27 45.04
CA ASP A 150 -3.05 -9.22 45.37
C ASP A 150 -2.89 -8.65 46.79
N GLY A 151 -1.88 -9.11 47.53
CA GLY A 151 -1.65 -8.74 48.92
C GLY A 151 -2.05 -9.81 49.95
N ALA A 152 -2.74 -10.88 49.53
CA ALA A 152 -3.14 -11.96 50.42
C ALA A 152 -1.94 -12.60 51.16
N CYS A 153 -2.17 -13.25 52.30
CA CYS A 153 -1.10 -13.96 52.99
C CYS A 153 -0.47 -15.03 52.08
N VAL A 154 0.84 -14.97 51.88
CA VAL A 154 1.60 -15.96 51.11
C VAL A 154 2.85 -16.40 51.87
N SER A 155 3.22 -17.68 51.70
CA SER A 155 4.44 -18.26 52.24
C SER A 155 5.29 -18.83 51.09
N PRO A 156 6.15 -18.02 50.46
CA PRO A 156 7.06 -18.46 49.40
C PRO A 156 8.11 -19.47 49.89
N GLY A 157 8.36 -19.50 51.20
CA GLY A 157 9.33 -20.38 51.86
C GLY A 157 9.53 -19.99 53.31
N THR A 158 10.62 -20.46 53.92
CA THR A 158 11.00 -20.08 55.28
C THR A 158 12.48 -19.72 55.34
N LEU A 159 12.79 -18.53 55.87
CA LEU A 159 14.14 -18.09 56.17
C LEU A 159 14.41 -18.25 57.67
N PRO A 160 15.42 -19.05 58.05
CA PRO A 160 15.75 -19.26 59.45
C PRO A 160 16.50 -18.05 60.02
N ALA A 161 16.53 -17.94 61.34
CA ALA A 161 17.01 -16.75 62.04
C ALA A 161 18.48 -16.40 61.75
N GLU A 162 19.33 -17.39 61.46
CA GLU A 162 20.74 -17.16 61.12
C GLU A 162 20.92 -16.45 59.77
N ARG A 163 19.85 -16.41 58.97
CA ARG A 163 19.82 -15.82 57.63
C ARG A 163 18.89 -14.62 57.54
N PHE A 164 18.27 -14.19 58.65
CA PHE A 164 17.31 -13.10 58.68
C PHE A 164 17.72 -12.04 59.71
N GLY A 165 18.70 -11.21 59.32
CA GLY A 165 19.22 -10.10 60.13
C GLY A 165 18.54 -8.77 59.83
N SER A 166 18.22 -8.49 58.56
CA SER A 166 17.46 -7.32 58.11
C SER A 166 16.71 -7.64 56.82
N TYR A 167 15.80 -6.77 56.40
CA TYR A 167 15.18 -6.88 55.08
C TYR A 167 14.75 -5.53 54.53
N THR A 168 14.71 -5.43 53.21
CA THR A 168 14.20 -4.28 52.49
C THR A 168 12.86 -4.61 51.85
N ILE A 169 11.94 -3.65 51.94
CA ILE A 169 10.64 -3.67 51.30
C ILE A 169 10.71 -2.66 50.14
N PRO A 170 10.52 -3.09 48.88
CA PRO A 170 10.43 -2.17 47.76
C PRO A 170 9.28 -1.16 47.94
N PRO A 171 9.35 0.01 47.27
CA PRO A 171 8.24 0.95 47.23
C PRO A 171 6.97 0.35 46.62
N ALA A 172 5.82 0.91 46.96
CA ALA A 172 4.59 0.72 46.20
C ALA A 172 4.65 1.61 44.95
N THR A 173 4.65 1.01 43.77
CA THR A 173 4.91 1.73 42.51
C THR A 173 3.65 1.91 41.68
N GLU A 174 3.67 2.90 40.77
CA GLU A 174 2.72 2.95 39.67
C GLU A 174 3.26 2.21 38.45
N ARG A 175 2.40 1.44 37.80
CA ARG A 175 2.61 1.07 36.40
C ARG A 175 2.13 2.23 35.53
N PRO A 176 3.02 2.85 34.74
CA PRO A 176 2.64 3.95 33.87
C PRO A 176 1.66 3.48 32.80
N CYS A 177 0.85 4.41 32.31
CA CYS A 177 0.06 4.15 31.12
C CYS A 177 0.96 3.98 29.89
N ALA A 178 0.49 3.15 28.96
CA ALA A 178 1.15 2.89 27.70
C ALA A 178 0.12 2.94 26.57
N PRO A 179 0.55 3.25 25.33
CA PRO A 179 -0.29 3.09 24.15
C PRO A 179 -0.83 1.66 24.09
N VAL A 180 -2.14 1.52 23.95
CA VAL A 180 -2.74 0.22 23.65
C VAL A 180 -2.50 -0.04 22.18
N PRO A 181 -1.86 -1.16 21.81
CA PRO A 181 -1.80 -1.54 20.40
C PRO A 181 -3.24 -1.77 19.94
N VAL A 182 -3.74 -0.80 19.19
CA VAL A 182 -4.95 -1.00 18.41
C VAL A 182 -4.49 -1.87 17.26
N ASP A 183 -4.97 -3.12 17.21
CA ASP A 183 -4.89 -3.88 15.96
C ASP A 183 -5.48 -2.94 14.91
N PRO A 184 -4.71 -2.51 13.88
CA PRO A 184 -5.29 -1.72 12.82
C PRO A 184 -6.52 -2.52 12.38
N PRO A 185 -7.70 -1.87 12.21
CA PRO A 185 -8.86 -2.59 11.71
C PRO A 185 -8.33 -3.38 10.53
N ARG A 186 -8.38 -4.73 10.64
CA ARG A 186 -7.83 -5.62 9.63
C ARG A 186 -8.39 -5.04 8.36
N ALA A 187 -7.53 -4.45 7.52
CA ALA A 187 -7.98 -3.87 6.29
C ALA A 187 -8.79 -5.01 5.68
N GLU A 188 -10.11 -4.84 5.58
CA GLU A 188 -10.92 -5.81 4.88
C GLU A 188 -10.18 -5.95 3.57
N GLU A 189 -9.68 -7.17 3.33
CA GLU A 189 -8.92 -7.52 2.14
C GLU A 189 -9.63 -6.84 1.00
N PRO A 190 -9.00 -5.86 0.33
CA PRO A 190 -9.71 -4.81 -0.39
C PRO A 190 -10.74 -5.50 -1.25
N GLN A 191 -12.02 -5.34 -0.90
CA GLN A 191 -13.07 -5.90 -1.73
C GLN A 191 -12.78 -5.34 -3.11
N PRO A 192 -12.61 -6.18 -4.15
CA PRO A 192 -12.19 -5.69 -5.46
C PRO A 192 -13.18 -4.59 -5.83
N ARG A 193 -12.72 -3.33 -5.76
CA ARG A 193 -13.53 -2.17 -6.09
C ARG A 193 -13.69 -2.27 -7.60
N ALA A 194 -14.76 -2.95 -7.99
CA ALA A 194 -15.14 -3.14 -9.37
C ALA A 194 -15.60 -1.79 -9.92
N LEU A 195 -14.62 -0.96 -10.31
CA LEU A 195 -14.59 -0.02 -11.46
C LEU A 195 -13.33 0.88 -11.48
N GLY A 196 -12.38 0.78 -10.53
CA GLY A 196 -11.27 1.75 -10.35
C GLY A 196 -9.83 1.33 -10.75
N ASP A 197 -9.56 0.04 -10.97
CA ASP A 197 -8.19 -0.46 -11.20
C ASP A 197 -7.66 -0.28 -12.64
N LEU A 198 -8.13 0.74 -13.36
CA LEU A 198 -7.67 1.00 -14.72
C LEU A 198 -6.26 1.57 -14.70
N VAL A 199 -5.42 1.03 -15.57
CA VAL A 199 -4.08 1.51 -15.85
C VAL A 199 -3.95 1.85 -17.31
N ALA A 200 -3.28 2.97 -17.56
CA ALA A 200 -2.83 3.36 -18.87
C ALA A 200 -1.35 3.02 -19.03
N VAL A 201 -1.00 2.35 -20.13
CA VAL A 201 0.39 2.17 -20.59
C VAL A 201 0.48 2.81 -21.96
N ALA A 202 1.32 3.84 -22.07
CA ALA A 202 1.50 4.57 -23.31
C ALA A 202 2.79 4.15 -24.02
N CYS A 203 2.63 3.94 -25.31
CA CYS A 203 3.65 3.47 -26.22
C CYS A 203 3.87 4.51 -27.32
N THR A 204 5.11 4.99 -27.44
CA THR A 204 5.50 5.89 -28.52
C THR A 204 5.83 5.06 -29.76
N GLY A 205 5.32 5.49 -30.91
CA GLY A 205 5.60 4.89 -32.21
C GLY A 205 6.15 5.92 -33.18
N PHE A 206 6.14 5.58 -34.47
CA PHE A 206 6.60 6.47 -35.53
C PHE A 206 5.38 7.16 -36.16
N VAL A 207 5.42 8.49 -36.17
CA VAL A 207 4.40 9.35 -36.75
C VAL A 207 5.01 10.07 -37.95
N GLU A 208 4.38 9.95 -39.11
CA GLU A 208 4.81 10.63 -40.34
C GLU A 208 3.70 11.56 -40.82
N GLU A 209 4.09 12.75 -41.26
CA GLU A 209 3.18 13.73 -41.86
C GLU A 209 3.00 13.44 -43.36
N HIS A 210 1.87 13.87 -43.92
CA HIS A 210 1.62 13.88 -45.38
C HIS A 210 1.56 12.52 -46.09
N LEU A 211 1.53 11.39 -45.36
CA LEU A 211 1.29 10.07 -45.95
C LEU A 211 -0.20 9.74 -46.12
N CYS A 212 -1.07 10.53 -45.49
CA CYS A 212 -2.51 10.31 -45.43
C CYS A 212 -3.26 11.31 -46.34
N ASP A 213 -4.36 10.86 -46.94
CA ASP A 213 -5.15 11.66 -47.89
C ASP A 213 -6.07 12.69 -47.22
N ARG A 214 -6.52 12.41 -46.00
CA ARG A 214 -7.57 13.20 -45.30
C ARG A 214 -7.12 13.70 -43.94
N GLU A 215 -6.59 12.81 -43.11
CA GLU A 215 -5.99 13.15 -41.85
C GLU A 215 -4.50 13.49 -42.04
N PRO A 216 -3.92 14.37 -41.22
CA PRO A 216 -2.55 14.85 -41.44
C PRO A 216 -1.45 13.88 -40.99
N LEU A 217 -1.74 12.99 -40.03
CA LEU A 217 -0.73 12.15 -39.36
C LEU A 217 -0.94 10.67 -39.62
N CYS A 218 0.13 9.98 -39.98
CA CYS A 218 0.19 8.54 -40.18
C CYS A 218 0.91 7.86 -39.01
N MET A 219 0.19 7.04 -38.24
CA MET A 219 0.78 6.18 -37.20
C MET A 219 1.19 4.84 -37.82
N LEU A 220 2.46 4.74 -38.21
CA LEU A 220 2.99 3.62 -39.00
C LEU A 220 2.77 2.27 -38.33
N HIS A 221 2.29 1.29 -39.10
CA HIS A 221 1.99 -0.08 -38.71
C HIS A 221 0.95 -0.26 -37.59
N GLN A 222 0.21 0.79 -37.24
CA GLN A 222 -0.80 0.78 -36.17
C GLN A 222 -2.25 0.71 -36.67
N GLN A 223 -2.48 0.14 -37.86
CA GLN A 223 -3.80 0.07 -38.50
C GLN A 223 -4.86 -0.63 -37.63
N ARG A 224 -4.45 -1.69 -36.94
CA ARG A 224 -5.30 -2.47 -36.03
C ARG A 224 -4.58 -2.65 -34.70
N PRO A 225 -4.76 -1.71 -33.76
CA PRO A 225 -4.18 -1.87 -32.45
C PRO A 225 -4.78 -3.09 -31.74
N PRO A 226 -4.00 -3.81 -30.91
CA PRO A 226 -4.54 -4.93 -30.13
C PRO A 226 -5.66 -4.49 -29.17
N PRO A 227 -6.47 -5.43 -28.65
CA PRO A 227 -7.53 -5.10 -27.71
C PRO A 227 -7.04 -4.28 -26.51
N GLY A 228 -7.77 -3.22 -26.18
CA GLY A 228 -7.45 -2.29 -25.11
C GLY A 228 -6.48 -1.16 -25.49
N PHE A 229 -5.81 -1.24 -26.64
CA PHE A 229 -5.00 -0.15 -27.18
C PHE A 229 -5.83 0.82 -28.01
N ARG A 230 -5.58 2.11 -27.84
CA ARG A 230 -6.25 3.22 -28.51
C ARG A 230 -5.26 4.28 -28.93
N HIS A 231 -5.53 4.98 -30.02
CA HIS A 231 -4.75 6.15 -30.43
C HIS A 231 -5.20 7.37 -29.61
N CYS A 232 -4.28 7.95 -28.85
CA CYS A 232 -4.58 9.00 -27.90
C CYS A 232 -3.58 10.15 -27.97
N ILE A 233 -4.08 11.34 -27.68
CA ILE A 233 -3.25 12.51 -27.35
C ILE A 233 -3.35 12.75 -25.85
N PHE A 234 -2.32 13.32 -25.25
CA PHE A 234 -2.30 13.58 -23.81
C PHE A 234 -1.73 14.95 -23.47
N THR A 235 -2.12 15.45 -22.30
CA THR A 235 -1.45 16.57 -21.63
C THR A 235 -1.15 16.18 -20.19
N SER A 236 -0.07 16.73 -19.65
CA SER A 236 0.32 16.56 -18.25
C SER A 236 0.18 17.88 -17.48
N ALA A 237 -0.24 17.79 -16.22
CA ALA A 237 -0.28 18.91 -15.31
C ALA A 237 0.21 18.47 -13.92
N SER A 238 0.83 19.37 -13.17
CA SER A 238 1.13 19.09 -11.76
C SER A 238 -0.15 19.10 -10.92
N SER A 239 -0.12 18.42 -9.78
CA SER A 239 -1.21 18.31 -8.81
C SER A 239 -1.94 19.63 -8.52
N ASN A 240 -1.20 20.75 -8.45
CA ASN A 240 -1.71 22.07 -8.08
C ASN A 240 -2.52 22.79 -9.19
N GLN A 241 -2.51 22.30 -10.42
CA GLN A 241 -3.13 22.96 -11.58
C GLN A 241 -4.42 22.26 -12.05
N GLY A 242 -4.70 21.03 -11.58
CA GLY A 242 -5.84 20.21 -12.02
C GLY A 242 -5.72 19.75 -13.49
N PRO A 243 -6.59 18.82 -13.96
CA PRO A 243 -6.58 18.38 -15.36
C PRO A 243 -7.02 19.53 -16.27
N SER A 244 -6.15 20.01 -17.16
CA SER A 244 -6.27 21.38 -17.67
C SER A 244 -6.95 21.57 -19.03
N LEU A 245 -7.23 20.54 -19.84
CA LEU A 245 -7.85 20.75 -21.16
C LEU A 245 -8.95 19.73 -21.50
N PRO A 246 -10.09 20.16 -22.08
CA PRO A 246 -11.16 19.26 -22.53
C PRO A 246 -10.80 18.51 -23.82
N CYS A 247 -11.44 17.37 -24.04
CA CYS A 247 -11.39 16.65 -25.31
C CYS A 247 -12.35 17.26 -26.34
N SER A 248 -12.26 16.82 -27.59
CA SER A 248 -13.20 17.25 -28.63
C SER A 248 -14.60 16.69 -28.41
N ASP A 249 -15.62 17.39 -28.89
CA ASP A 249 -16.95 16.80 -29.02
C ASP A 249 -16.92 15.59 -29.97
N PRO A 250 -17.74 14.55 -29.72
CA PRO A 250 -17.86 13.41 -30.61
C PRO A 250 -18.18 13.82 -32.05
N ALA A 251 -17.64 13.06 -33.01
CA ALA A 251 -17.91 13.30 -34.41
C ALA A 251 -19.43 13.17 -34.71
N PRO A 252 -20.00 14.05 -35.56
CA PRO A 252 -21.34 13.84 -36.10
C PRO A 252 -21.44 12.49 -36.82
N ARG A 253 -22.64 11.91 -36.93
CA ARG A 253 -22.83 10.63 -37.63
C ARG A 253 -22.27 10.71 -39.06
N GLY A 254 -21.37 9.78 -39.41
CA GLY A 254 -20.71 9.74 -40.72
C GLY A 254 -19.58 10.77 -40.90
N GLY A 255 -19.21 11.50 -39.85
CA GLY A 255 -18.04 12.36 -39.82
C GLY A 255 -16.76 11.59 -39.46
N ALA A 256 -15.60 12.19 -39.76
CA ALA A 256 -14.30 11.65 -39.39
C ALA A 256 -14.14 11.56 -37.86
N PRO A 257 -13.46 10.52 -37.34
CA PRO A 257 -13.26 10.33 -35.91
C PRO A 257 -12.50 11.50 -35.29
N ARG A 258 -12.77 11.77 -34.02
CA ARG A 258 -12.15 12.86 -33.24
C ARG A 258 -11.72 12.32 -31.89
N TYR A 259 -10.73 12.94 -31.26
CA TYR A 259 -10.31 12.60 -29.89
C TYR A 259 -11.36 13.04 -28.87
N SER A 260 -12.42 12.24 -28.72
CA SER A 260 -13.57 12.54 -27.86
C SER A 260 -13.61 11.74 -26.57
N ASP A 261 -12.98 10.56 -26.54
CA ASP A 261 -13.00 9.71 -25.36
C ASP A 261 -11.97 10.23 -24.34
N ARG A 262 -12.47 10.70 -23.19
CA ARG A 262 -11.66 11.33 -22.17
C ARG A 262 -11.32 10.37 -21.05
N PHE A 263 -10.04 10.33 -20.68
CA PHE A 263 -9.56 9.61 -19.50
C PHE A 263 -8.62 10.48 -18.66
N VAL A 264 -8.56 10.21 -17.36
CA VAL A 264 -7.62 10.87 -16.44
C VAL A 264 -6.86 9.79 -15.68
N PHE A 265 -5.53 9.91 -15.66
CA PHE A 265 -4.63 9.01 -14.95
C PHE A 265 -3.64 9.81 -14.11
N TYR A 266 -3.09 9.18 -13.08
CA TYR A 266 -2.05 9.74 -12.22
C TYR A 266 -0.77 8.94 -12.38
N ARG A 267 0.36 9.64 -12.56
CA ARG A 267 1.71 9.04 -12.54
C ARG A 267 2.57 9.71 -11.47
N ASP A 268 3.69 9.07 -11.15
CA ASP A 268 4.71 9.59 -10.23
C ASP A 268 4.10 10.04 -8.89
N VAL A 269 3.18 9.21 -8.35
CA VAL A 269 2.48 9.51 -7.09
C VAL A 269 3.45 9.36 -5.93
N ILE A 270 3.76 10.47 -5.29
CA ILE A 270 4.54 10.53 -4.05
C ILE A 270 3.57 10.83 -2.93
N ASP A 271 3.34 9.85 -2.06
CA ASP A 271 2.46 9.94 -0.92
C ASP A 271 3.26 9.77 0.37
N ASP A 272 3.48 10.88 1.09
CA ASP A 272 4.18 10.90 2.37
C ASP A 272 3.23 10.83 3.57
N ARG A 273 1.93 10.61 3.31
CA ARG A 273 0.92 10.60 4.36
C ARG A 273 1.13 9.39 5.26
N THR A 274 1.29 9.65 6.54
CA THR A 274 1.54 8.62 7.55
C THR A 274 0.78 8.96 8.83
N CYS A 275 0.54 7.95 9.66
CA CYS A 275 -0.09 8.16 10.96
C CYS A 275 0.95 8.53 12.00
N SER A 276 0.68 9.59 12.77
CA SER A 276 1.53 9.97 13.91
C SER A 276 1.57 8.85 14.95
N ALA A 277 2.72 8.66 15.60
CA ALA A 277 2.87 7.66 16.64
C ALA A 277 1.94 7.97 17.83
N CYS A 278 1.24 6.94 18.31
CA CYS A 278 0.42 7.05 19.50
C CYS A 278 1.31 7.18 20.75
N THR A 279 1.04 8.19 21.57
CA THR A 279 1.75 8.50 22.80
C THR A 279 0.76 8.72 23.94
N CYS A 280 1.14 8.31 25.14
CA CYS A 280 0.33 8.43 26.34
C CYS A 280 1.08 9.29 27.35
N THR A 281 0.44 10.34 27.85
CA THR A 281 1.04 11.24 28.85
C THR A 281 0.18 11.24 30.10
N SER A 282 0.83 11.14 31.27
CA SER A 282 0.17 11.28 32.55
C SER A 282 -0.36 12.70 32.72
N VAL A 283 -1.63 12.82 33.10
CA VAL A 283 -2.34 14.09 33.34
C VAL A 283 -2.50 14.34 34.83
N THR A 284 -2.83 13.29 35.57
CA THR A 284 -2.92 13.33 37.04
C THR A 284 -1.98 12.28 37.63
N PRO A 285 -1.18 12.63 38.65
CA PRO A 285 -0.26 11.69 39.28
C PRO A 285 -1.03 10.58 39.99
N SER A 286 -0.44 9.39 40.08
CA SER A 286 -0.96 8.34 40.97
C SER A 286 -0.49 8.57 42.40
N THR A 287 -1.25 8.04 43.35
CA THR A 287 -0.86 7.93 44.76
C THR A 287 -1.06 6.49 45.20
N CYS A 288 0.07 5.81 45.45
CA CYS A 288 0.11 4.39 45.77
C CYS A 288 0.82 4.23 47.13
N GLU A 289 0.09 3.76 48.14
CA GLU A 289 0.61 3.52 49.48
C GLU A 289 0.13 2.16 49.96
N ALA A 290 1.06 1.31 50.37
CA ALA A 290 0.76 -0.04 50.85
C ALA A 290 1.32 -0.24 52.26
N ARG A 291 0.62 -1.06 53.04
CA ARG A 291 1.15 -1.60 54.28
C ARG A 291 1.57 -3.04 54.04
N VAL A 292 2.84 -3.32 54.27
CA VAL A 292 3.42 -4.66 54.16
C VAL A 292 3.67 -5.20 55.55
N SER A 293 3.25 -6.44 55.78
CA SER A 293 3.47 -7.16 57.03
C SER A 293 4.23 -8.46 56.77
N THR A 294 5.18 -8.76 57.63
CA THR A 294 5.98 -9.98 57.61
C THR A 294 5.73 -10.79 58.86
N TYR A 295 5.86 -12.11 58.76
CA TYR A 295 5.47 -13.04 59.83
C TYR A 295 6.45 -14.19 59.96
N GLU A 296 6.57 -14.74 61.17
CA GLU A 296 7.46 -15.86 61.47
C GLU A 296 6.92 -17.19 60.96
N ASP A 297 5.60 -17.35 61.01
CA ASP A 297 4.88 -18.56 60.60
C ASP A 297 4.43 -18.47 59.14
N ALA A 298 3.93 -19.59 58.60
CA ALA A 298 3.44 -19.66 57.23
C ALA A 298 1.98 -19.16 57.06
N ALA A 299 1.27 -18.86 58.14
CA ALA A 299 -0.16 -18.53 58.15
C ALA A 299 -0.46 -17.06 58.49
N CYS A 300 0.57 -16.19 58.45
CA CYS A 300 0.47 -14.78 58.83
C CYS A 300 -0.12 -14.53 60.23
N GLY A 301 0.17 -15.42 61.19
CA GLY A 301 -0.38 -15.37 62.55
C GLY A 301 0.56 -14.75 63.59
N GLN A 302 1.87 -14.73 63.34
CA GLN A 302 2.92 -14.29 64.26
C GLN A 302 3.71 -13.13 63.62
N PRO A 303 3.32 -11.86 63.86
CA PRO A 303 3.89 -10.72 63.17
C PRO A 303 5.34 -10.48 63.60
N VAL A 304 6.22 -10.33 62.61
CA VAL A 304 7.60 -9.85 62.77
C VAL A 304 7.60 -8.33 62.80
N ALA A 305 7.08 -7.72 61.73
CA ALA A 305 6.98 -6.28 61.59
C ALA A 305 5.93 -5.90 60.54
N THR A 306 5.44 -4.68 60.69
CA THR A 306 4.48 -4.05 59.78
C THR A 306 5.00 -2.68 59.41
N THR A 307 5.03 -2.35 58.13
CA THR A 307 5.61 -1.11 57.64
C THR A 307 4.79 -0.57 56.48
N THR A 308 4.63 0.75 56.43
CA THR A 308 4.05 1.45 55.28
C THR A 308 5.15 1.75 54.28
N VAL A 309 4.88 1.48 53.01
CA VAL A 309 5.73 1.85 51.88
C VAL A 309 4.90 2.63 50.87
N ASP A 310 5.51 3.68 50.33
CA ASP A 310 4.92 4.56 49.31
C ASP A 310 5.89 4.62 48.12
N GLY A 311 6.07 5.79 47.49
CA GLY A 311 7.12 5.99 46.49
C GLY A 311 8.53 5.74 47.02
N GLU A 312 8.69 5.68 48.34
CA GLU A 312 9.88 5.23 49.05
C GLU A 312 9.65 3.82 49.63
N GLY A 313 10.64 2.94 49.45
CA GLY A 313 10.66 1.65 50.12
C GLY A 313 10.97 1.78 51.60
N ALA A 314 11.10 0.66 52.29
CA ALA A 314 11.51 0.63 53.69
C ALA A 314 12.64 -0.35 53.93
N CYS A 315 13.38 -0.15 55.02
CA CYS A 315 14.29 -1.15 55.54
C CYS A 315 14.02 -1.39 57.02
N VAL A 316 13.99 -2.67 57.40
CA VAL A 316 13.61 -3.11 58.72
C VAL A 316 14.70 -4.04 59.28
N VAL A 317 15.07 -3.79 60.53
CA VAL A 317 15.92 -4.69 61.33
C VAL A 317 15.02 -5.34 62.38
N PRO A 318 14.60 -6.60 62.18
CA PRO A 318 13.74 -7.30 63.14
C PRO A 318 14.49 -7.59 64.45
N PRO A 319 13.76 -7.84 65.55
CA PRO A 319 14.34 -8.37 66.78
C PRO A 319 15.19 -9.63 66.52
N SER A 320 16.27 -9.80 67.29
CA SER A 320 17.17 -10.94 67.14
C SER A 320 16.44 -12.28 67.33
N ALA A 321 16.83 -13.27 66.53
CA ALA A 321 16.33 -14.66 66.56
C ALA A 321 14.94 -14.91 65.93
N MET A 322 14.39 -13.98 65.15
CA MET A 322 13.16 -14.20 64.38
C MET A 322 13.40 -14.95 63.07
N THR A 323 12.38 -15.64 62.57
CA THR A 323 12.34 -16.24 61.23
C THR A 323 11.43 -15.43 60.30
N LEU A 324 11.55 -15.61 58.99
CA LEU A 324 10.58 -15.10 58.01
C LEU A 324 9.89 -16.28 57.34
N GLY A 325 8.60 -16.47 57.61
CA GLY A 325 7.78 -17.58 57.13
C GLY A 325 6.67 -17.17 56.17
N SER A 326 6.15 -15.95 56.28
CA SER A 326 5.15 -15.44 55.34
C SER A 326 5.14 -13.91 55.27
N LEU A 327 4.45 -13.39 54.27
CA LEU A 327 4.24 -11.96 54.06
C LEU A 327 2.81 -11.69 53.59
N SER A 328 2.29 -10.50 53.91
CA SER A 328 1.03 -9.97 53.40
C SER A 328 1.18 -8.49 53.07
N ALA A 329 0.31 -7.96 52.20
CA ALA A 329 0.21 -6.53 51.97
C ALA A 329 -1.24 -6.09 51.82
N GLU A 330 -1.53 -4.86 52.23
CA GLU A 330 -2.83 -4.22 52.05
C GLU A 330 -2.65 -2.79 51.54
N TRP A 331 -3.56 -2.34 50.70
CA TRP A 331 -3.56 -0.97 50.21
C TRP A 331 -4.04 -0.01 51.30
N LEU A 332 -3.25 1.01 51.60
CA LEU A 332 -3.69 2.18 52.36
C LEU A 332 -4.28 3.23 51.43
N VAL A 333 -3.61 3.47 50.30
CA VAL A 333 -4.08 4.32 49.20
C VAL A 333 -3.82 3.60 47.89
N ASN A 334 -4.88 3.39 47.11
CA ASN A 334 -4.80 2.87 45.75
C ASN A 334 -5.56 3.84 44.83
N ALA A 335 -4.91 4.95 44.51
CA ALA A 335 -5.46 6.02 43.68
C ALA A 335 -4.60 6.17 42.42
N PRO A 336 -4.79 5.31 41.40
CA PRO A 336 -4.10 5.46 40.13
C PRO A 336 -4.48 6.76 39.45
N GLY A 337 -3.53 7.35 38.74
CA GLY A 337 -3.69 8.57 37.98
C GLY A 337 -4.54 8.41 36.72
N SER A 338 -4.36 9.34 35.77
CA SER A 338 -5.06 9.32 34.48
C SER A 338 -4.12 9.75 33.37
N CYS A 339 -4.42 9.29 32.16
CA CYS A 339 -3.62 9.59 30.99
C CYS A 339 -4.45 10.13 29.84
N ALA A 340 -3.86 11.04 29.07
CA ALA A 340 -4.42 11.54 27.83
C ALA A 340 -3.68 10.92 26.63
N PRO A 341 -4.40 10.32 25.67
CA PRO A 341 -3.82 9.90 24.40
C PRO A 341 -3.50 11.10 23.51
N ARG A 342 -2.43 10.99 22.72
CA ARG A 342 -2.07 11.90 21.62
C ARG A 342 -1.48 11.11 20.47
N GLY A 343 -1.68 11.57 19.24
CA GLY A 343 -1.23 10.83 18.06
C GLY A 343 -2.39 10.07 17.40
N GLY A 344 -2.06 9.31 16.35
CA GLY A 344 -3.07 8.66 15.52
C GLY A 344 -3.78 9.62 14.57
N GLU A 345 -3.27 10.84 14.40
CA GLU A 345 -3.69 11.74 13.34
C GLU A 345 -2.93 11.47 12.04
N LEU A 346 -3.59 11.72 10.92
CA LEU A 346 -2.96 11.73 9.61
C LEU A 346 -2.00 12.92 9.53
N THR A 347 -0.74 12.62 9.23
CA THR A 347 0.33 13.59 8.99
C THR A 347 0.83 13.45 7.56
N GLY A 348 1.64 14.41 7.11
CA GLY A 348 2.09 14.50 5.72
C GLY A 348 1.29 15.52 4.92
N THR A 349 1.48 15.52 3.61
CA THR A 349 0.91 16.51 2.69
C THR A 349 -0.03 15.84 1.68
N GLU A 350 -0.75 16.63 0.87
CA GLU A 350 -1.50 16.03 -0.24
C GLU A 350 -0.51 15.40 -1.23
N PRO A 351 -0.77 14.17 -1.73
CA PRO A 351 0.16 13.50 -2.62
C PRO A 351 0.53 14.34 -3.83
N GLU A 352 1.83 14.50 -4.03
CA GLU A 352 2.38 15.06 -5.27
C GLU A 352 2.20 14.04 -6.39
N ARG A 353 1.75 14.52 -7.55
CA ARG A 353 1.39 13.67 -8.69
C ARG A 353 1.40 14.46 -9.98
N VAL A 354 1.63 13.75 -11.08
CA VAL A 354 1.40 14.28 -12.42
C VAL A 354 0.05 13.75 -12.91
N ILE A 355 -0.86 14.66 -13.23
CA ILE A 355 -2.18 14.38 -13.76
C ILE A 355 -2.06 14.30 -15.28
N MET A 356 -2.37 13.13 -15.81
CA MET A 356 -2.44 12.86 -17.24
C MET A 356 -3.89 12.95 -17.71
N THR A 357 -4.18 13.88 -18.61
CA THR A 357 -5.47 13.92 -19.31
C THR A 357 -5.28 13.38 -20.71
N LEU A 358 -6.02 12.32 -21.03
CA LEU A 358 -5.97 11.65 -22.33
C LEU A 358 -7.26 11.93 -23.09
N CYS A 359 -7.11 12.19 -24.38
CA CYS A 359 -8.19 12.23 -25.34
C CYS A 359 -7.88 11.19 -26.42
N CYS A 360 -8.72 10.16 -26.50
CA CYS A 360 -8.53 9.03 -27.40
C CYS A 360 -9.56 9.05 -28.53
N LEU A 361 -9.20 8.46 -29.67
CA LEU A 361 -10.20 8.09 -30.67
C LEU A 361 -11.15 7.04 -30.06
N PRO A 362 -12.45 7.09 -30.39
CA PRO A 362 -13.40 6.04 -30.00
C PRO A 362 -12.95 4.67 -30.50
N GLU A 363 -13.34 3.61 -29.79
CA GLU A 363 -13.15 2.25 -30.31
C GLU A 363 -13.99 2.05 -31.59
N ASP A 364 -13.35 1.51 -32.62
CA ASP A 364 -14.03 1.03 -33.83
C ASP A 364 -14.98 -0.10 -33.40
N THR A 365 -16.30 0.12 -33.47
CA THR A 365 -17.35 -0.81 -33.01
C THR A 365 -17.91 -1.70 -34.10
#